data_AF-A0A075QP85-F1
#
_entry.id   AF-A0A075QP85-F1
#
_cell.length_a   1.000
_cell.length_b   1.000
_cell.length_c   1.000
_cell.angle_alpha   90.00
_cell.angle_beta   90.00
_cell.angle_gamma   90.00
#
_symmetry.space_group_name_H-M   'P 1'
#
loop_
_entity.id
_entity.type
_entity.pdbx_description
1 polymer ?
#
loop_
_entity_poly.entity_id
_entity_poly.type
_entity_poly.pdbx_seq_one_letter_code
_entity_poly.pdbx_strand_id
1 'polypeptide(L)'
;DCVEGVCVQTETVLRQALGERIKPVVIVNKVDRALLELQVSKEDLYQSFSRTIESVNVVISTYYDKVLGDVQVQPYQGTVAFGSGLHGWGFTVRQFAVKYAKKFGVDRAKMMERLWGDNYFNPKTKKWTKVGEHDGQPLERAFNQFILDPIFKIFGAIMNFKKDEIPTLLSKLEIKLSAEEKDLEGKALLKIVMRKFLPAADALLEMMIIHLPSPITAQKYRAE
;
A
#
# COMPACT_ATOMS: atom_id res chain seq x y z
N ASP A 1 -4.35 -5.29 11.07
CA ASP A 1 -3.25 -6.24 10.77
C ASP A 1 -3.54 -6.87 9.42
N CYS A 2 -2.55 -7.16 8.56
CA CYS A 2 -2.83 -7.76 7.25
C CYS A 2 -3.29 -9.23 7.30
N VAL A 3 -3.03 -9.92 8.41
CA VAL A 3 -3.43 -11.32 8.62
C VAL A 3 -4.67 -11.38 9.51
N GLU A 4 -4.66 -10.67 10.64
CA GLU A 4 -5.75 -10.73 11.62
C GLU A 4 -6.91 -9.79 11.28
N GLY A 5 -6.72 -8.85 10.34
CA GLY A 5 -7.74 -7.89 9.94
C GLY A 5 -7.98 -6.79 10.98
N VAL A 6 -9.25 -6.45 11.20
CA VAL A 6 -9.71 -5.45 12.17
C VAL A 6 -10.14 -6.14 13.46
N CYS A 7 -9.41 -5.90 14.55
CA CYS A 7 -9.75 -6.46 15.85
C CYS A 7 -10.85 -5.64 16.54
N VAL A 8 -11.59 -6.27 17.47
CA VAL A 8 -12.67 -5.62 18.26
C VAL A 8 -12.19 -4.35 18.99
N GLN A 9 -10.94 -4.36 19.49
CA GLN A 9 -10.35 -3.19 20.12
C GLN A 9 -10.16 -2.03 19.12
N THR A 10 -9.66 -2.33 17.92
CA THR A 10 -9.47 -1.32 16.86
C THR A 10 -10.82 -0.71 16.46
N GLU A 11 -11.85 -1.54 16.31
CA GLU A 11 -13.21 -1.07 16.03
C GLU A 11 -13.75 -0.15 17.14
N THR A 12 -13.57 -0.56 18.41
CA THR A 12 -14.04 0.22 19.57
C THR A 12 -13.39 1.60 19.62
N VAL A 13 -12.07 1.68 19.42
CA VAL A 13 -11.33 2.94 19.42
C VAL A 13 -11.65 3.78 18.17
N LEU A 14 -11.80 3.15 17.01
CA LEU A 14 -12.20 3.84 15.78
C LEU A 14 -13.57 4.48 15.94
N ARG A 15 -14.53 3.79 16.54
CA ARG A 15 -15.84 4.35 16.87
C ARG A 15 -15.75 5.59 17.77
N GLN A 16 -14.95 5.52 18.83
CA GLN A 16 -14.74 6.67 19.72
C GLN A 16 -14.14 7.86 18.95
N ALA A 17 -13.16 7.61 18.09
CA ALA A 17 -12.54 8.65 17.27
C ALA A 17 -13.55 9.28 16.29
N LEU A 18 -14.43 8.48 15.68
CA LEU A 18 -15.48 8.98 14.79
C LEU A 18 -16.52 9.82 15.54
N GLY A 19 -16.89 9.42 16.77
CA GLY A 19 -17.76 10.23 17.65
C GLY A 19 -17.17 11.61 17.98
N GLU A 20 -15.84 11.68 18.07
CA GLU A 20 -15.09 12.93 18.22
C GLU A 20 -14.86 13.67 16.88
N ARG A 21 -15.50 13.23 15.79
CA ARG A 21 -15.35 13.76 14.43
C ARG A 21 -13.89 13.75 13.94
N ILE A 22 -13.10 12.76 14.37
CA ILE A 22 -11.71 12.58 13.91
C ILE A 22 -11.73 11.86 12.55
N LYS A 23 -11.10 12.48 11.55
CA LYS A 23 -10.97 11.88 10.21
C LYS A 23 -9.93 10.75 10.22
N PRO A 24 -10.29 9.50 9.88
CA PRO A 24 -9.36 8.39 9.90
C PRO A 24 -8.46 8.36 8.67
N VAL A 25 -7.26 7.81 8.87
CA VAL A 25 -6.37 7.30 7.82
C VAL A 25 -5.86 5.94 8.28
N VAL A 26 -5.62 5.00 7.35
CA VAL A 26 -5.36 3.60 7.70
C VAL A 26 -3.99 3.14 7.23
N ILE A 27 -3.29 2.38 8.07
CA ILE A 27 -2.14 1.58 7.66
C ILE A 27 -2.41 0.10 7.90
N VAL A 28 -2.35 -0.69 6.82
CA VAL A 28 -2.36 -2.15 6.90
C VAL A 28 -0.94 -2.62 7.22
N ASN A 29 -0.71 -2.93 8.49
CA ASN A 29 0.59 -3.30 9.04
C ASN A 29 0.82 -4.83 9.06
N LYS A 30 2.07 -5.24 9.33
CA LYS A 30 2.57 -6.62 9.40
C LYS A 30 2.57 -7.38 8.07
N VAL A 31 2.65 -6.66 6.94
CA VAL A 31 2.68 -7.26 5.60
C VAL A 31 3.85 -8.24 5.42
N ASP A 32 4.94 -8.05 6.15
CA ASP A 32 6.08 -8.97 6.18
C ASP A 32 5.70 -10.40 6.61
N ARG A 33 4.75 -10.57 7.53
CA ARG A 33 4.28 -11.90 7.95
C ARG A 33 3.63 -12.66 6.80
N ALA A 34 2.79 -11.97 6.03
CA ALA A 34 2.15 -12.57 4.87
C ALA A 34 3.19 -13.02 3.82
N LEU A 35 4.25 -12.24 3.63
CA LEU A 35 5.29 -12.51 2.64
C LEU A 35 6.31 -13.57 3.10
N LEU A 36 6.72 -13.55 4.37
CA LEU A 36 7.80 -14.40 4.89
C LEU A 36 7.31 -15.66 5.59
N GLU A 37 6.21 -15.57 6.33
CA GLU A 37 5.69 -16.68 7.15
C GLU A 37 4.65 -17.48 6.35
N LEU A 38 3.66 -16.80 5.80
CA LEU A 38 2.52 -17.45 5.13
C LEU A 38 2.75 -17.71 3.63
N GLN A 39 3.74 -17.04 3.03
CA GLN A 39 4.10 -17.15 1.60
C GLN A 39 2.87 -17.04 0.67
N VAL A 40 1.97 -16.11 0.98
CA VAL A 40 0.72 -15.92 0.22
C VAL A 40 1.00 -15.45 -1.21
N SER A 41 0.10 -15.77 -2.14
CA SER A 41 0.18 -15.26 -3.51
C SER A 41 -0.11 -13.75 -3.56
N LYS A 42 0.29 -13.09 -4.66
CA LYS A 42 0.03 -11.65 -4.88
C LYS A 42 -1.47 -11.32 -4.83
N GLU A 43 -2.30 -12.16 -5.48
CA GLU A 43 -3.75 -11.94 -5.49
C GLU A 43 -4.37 -12.20 -4.12
N ASP A 44 -3.95 -13.24 -3.41
CA ASP A 44 -4.48 -13.51 -2.06
C ASP A 44 -4.14 -12.38 -1.08
N LEU A 45 -2.93 -11.82 -1.19
CA LEU A 45 -2.53 -10.66 -0.39
C LEU A 45 -3.36 -9.42 -0.72
N TYR A 46 -3.57 -9.14 -2.01
CA TYR A 46 -4.44 -8.05 -2.44
C TYR A 46 -5.87 -8.23 -1.92
N GLN A 47 -6.43 -9.43 -2.02
CA GLN A 47 -7.76 -9.73 -1.52
C GLN A 47 -7.84 -9.58 0.00
N SER A 48 -6.79 -9.95 0.74
CA SER A 48 -6.71 -9.68 2.18
C SER A 48 -6.74 -8.19 2.51
N PHE A 49 -5.99 -7.38 1.74
CA PHE A 49 -6.03 -5.93 1.88
C PHE A 49 -7.41 -5.37 1.59
N SER A 50 -8.04 -5.79 0.48
CA SER A 50 -9.38 -5.34 0.09
C SER A 50 -10.41 -5.62 1.18
N ARG A 51 -10.44 -6.86 1.70
CA ARG A 51 -11.34 -7.24 2.81
C ARG A 51 -11.06 -6.44 4.07
N THR A 52 -9.79 -6.21 4.41
CA THR A 52 -9.44 -5.43 5.61
C THR A 52 -9.94 -3.99 5.49
N ILE A 53 -9.76 -3.36 4.32
CA ILE A 53 -10.22 -2.00 4.05
C ILE A 53 -11.75 -1.93 4.06
N GLU A 54 -12.41 -2.92 3.47
CA GLU A 54 -13.87 -3.04 3.48
C GLU A 54 -14.42 -3.13 4.91
N SER A 55 -13.84 -4.00 5.76
CA SER A 55 -14.21 -4.09 7.18
C SER A 55 -14.06 -2.76 7.91
N VAL A 56 -12.99 -2.00 7.65
CA VAL A 56 -12.84 -0.66 8.23
C VAL A 56 -13.93 0.30 7.73
N ASN A 57 -14.23 0.28 6.43
CA ASN A 57 -15.26 1.15 5.85
C ASN A 57 -16.66 0.80 6.32
N VAL A 58 -16.97 -0.47 6.60
CA VAL A 58 -18.23 -0.87 7.25
C VAL A 58 -18.38 -0.18 8.61
N VAL A 59 -17.34 -0.20 9.44
CA VAL A 59 -17.35 0.51 10.74
C VAL A 59 -17.54 2.01 10.52
N ILE A 60 -16.75 2.63 9.64
CA ILE A 60 -16.86 4.07 9.35
C ILE A 60 -18.28 4.45 8.89
N SER A 61 -18.85 3.68 7.96
CA SER A 61 -20.19 3.96 7.40
C SER A 61 -21.31 3.82 8.43
N THR A 62 -21.14 2.94 9.43
CA THR A 62 -22.11 2.73 10.51
C THR A 62 -22.20 3.95 11.44
N TYR A 63 -21.10 4.69 11.61
CA TYR A 63 -21.02 5.89 12.45
C TYR A 63 -20.97 7.18 11.62
N TYR A 64 -21.72 7.21 10.52
CA TYR A 64 -21.80 8.37 9.66
C TYR A 64 -22.30 9.62 10.41
N ASP A 65 -21.53 10.70 10.34
CA ASP A 65 -21.92 12.03 10.77
C ASP A 65 -22.06 12.92 9.52
N LYS A 66 -23.25 13.52 9.35
CA LYS A 66 -23.56 14.40 8.22
C LYS A 66 -22.60 15.59 8.10
N VAL A 67 -22.09 16.09 9.21
CA VAL A 67 -21.14 17.21 9.26
C VAL A 67 -19.76 16.77 8.75
N LEU A 68 -19.35 15.55 9.12
CA LEU A 68 -18.07 14.98 8.70
C LEU A 68 -18.08 14.55 7.22
N GLY A 69 -19.26 14.19 6.72
CA GLY A 69 -19.45 13.70 5.36
C GLY A 69 -18.89 12.30 5.17
N ASP A 70 -18.48 11.97 3.94
CA ASP A 70 -17.85 10.69 3.66
C ASP A 70 -16.37 10.72 4.05
N VAL A 71 -16.02 9.93 5.07
CA VAL A 71 -14.64 9.73 5.53
C VAL A 71 -14.16 8.29 5.38
N GLN A 72 -14.82 7.52 4.52
CA GLN A 72 -14.31 6.21 4.14
C GLN A 72 -12.89 6.33 3.57
N VAL A 73 -12.11 5.27 3.77
CA VAL A 73 -10.73 5.21 3.34
C VAL A 73 -10.60 4.37 2.08
N GLN A 74 -9.83 4.88 1.11
CA GLN A 74 -9.62 4.24 -0.17
C GLN A 74 -8.14 4.33 -0.57
N PRO A 75 -7.50 3.22 -1.01
CA PRO A 75 -6.10 3.25 -1.42
C PRO A 75 -5.83 4.19 -2.59
N TYR A 76 -6.72 4.22 -3.59
CA TYR A 76 -6.61 5.12 -4.73
C TYR A 76 -6.83 6.59 -4.39
N GLN A 77 -7.35 6.91 -3.20
CA GLN A 77 -7.42 8.29 -2.69
C GLN A 77 -6.18 8.68 -1.87
N GLY A 78 -5.33 7.72 -1.51
CA GLY A 78 -4.13 7.95 -0.70
C GLY A 78 -4.36 7.88 0.81
N THR A 79 -5.56 7.56 1.29
CA THR A 79 -5.87 7.47 2.73
C THR A 79 -5.53 6.11 3.34
N VAL A 80 -4.91 5.22 2.57
CA VAL A 80 -4.46 3.89 3.01
C VAL A 80 -3.00 3.66 2.64
N ALA A 81 -2.20 3.26 3.63
CA ALA A 81 -0.85 2.74 3.45
C ALA A 81 -0.79 1.23 3.74
N PHE A 82 0.26 0.59 3.22
CA PHE A 82 0.57 -0.82 3.43
C PHE A 82 2.03 -0.93 3.84
N GLY A 83 2.37 -1.80 4.79
CA GLY A 83 3.77 -1.97 5.17
C GLY A 83 4.04 -2.83 6.38
N SER A 84 5.25 -2.67 6.91
CA SER A 84 5.75 -3.37 8.09
C SER A 84 6.48 -2.39 9.00
N GLY A 85 5.94 -2.20 10.20
CA GLY A 85 6.64 -1.47 11.27
C GLY A 85 7.93 -2.16 11.71
N LEU A 86 7.97 -3.50 11.71
CA LEU A 86 9.14 -4.28 12.13
C LEU A 86 10.36 -4.01 11.22
N HIS A 87 10.12 -4.04 9.91
CA HIS A 87 11.16 -3.79 8.93
C HIS A 87 11.32 -2.29 8.61
N GLY A 88 10.35 -1.45 8.97
CA GLY A 88 10.40 0.01 8.80
C GLY A 88 10.16 0.46 7.36
N TRP A 89 9.35 -0.28 6.61
CA TRP A 89 8.97 0.09 5.25
C TRP A 89 7.45 0.20 5.13
N GLY A 90 6.99 1.05 4.23
CA GLY A 90 5.59 1.23 3.96
C GLY A 90 5.38 2.09 2.72
N PHE A 91 4.21 1.95 2.12
CA PHE A 91 3.89 2.66 0.90
C PHE A 91 2.40 3.02 0.79
N THR A 92 2.11 4.05 0.01
CA THR A 92 0.76 4.36 -0.47
C THR A 92 0.68 4.07 -1.97
N VAL A 93 -0.54 3.88 -2.50
CA VAL A 93 -0.74 3.79 -3.96
C VAL A 93 -0.25 5.08 -4.66
N ARG A 94 -0.37 6.22 -3.99
CA ARG A 94 0.08 7.53 -4.49
C ARG A 94 1.56 7.56 -4.82
N GLN A 95 2.43 7.01 -3.96
CA GLN A 95 3.87 6.97 -4.19
C GLN A 95 4.23 6.21 -5.47
N PHE A 96 3.58 5.07 -5.72
CA PHE A 96 3.76 4.32 -6.97
C PHE A 96 3.12 5.04 -8.16
N ALA A 97 1.96 5.67 -7.98
CA ALA A 97 1.33 6.46 -9.03
C ALA A 97 2.22 7.60 -9.51
N VAL A 98 2.95 8.30 -8.62
CA VAL A 98 3.91 9.35 -9.01
C VAL A 98 5.01 8.80 -9.92
N LYS A 99 5.55 7.61 -9.60
CA LYS A 99 6.59 6.94 -10.40
C LYS A 99 6.04 6.51 -11.76
N TYR A 100 4.89 5.84 -11.79
CA TYR A 100 4.33 5.28 -13.02
C TYR A 100 3.61 6.29 -13.91
N ALA A 101 3.03 7.36 -13.34
CA ALA A 101 2.42 8.46 -14.10
C ALA A 101 3.43 9.06 -15.09
N LYS A 102 4.66 9.35 -14.63
CA LYS A 102 5.74 9.82 -15.49
C LYS A 102 6.14 8.80 -16.55
N LYS A 103 6.23 7.53 -16.17
CA LYS A 103 6.62 6.43 -17.08
C LYS A 103 5.61 6.17 -18.19
N PHE A 104 4.32 6.24 -17.89
CA PHE A 104 3.24 5.99 -18.85
C PHE A 104 2.71 7.25 -19.54
N GLY A 105 3.16 8.45 -19.12
CA GLY A 105 2.62 9.71 -19.62
C GLY A 105 1.14 9.91 -19.27
N VAL A 106 0.73 9.44 -18.09
CA VAL A 106 -0.66 9.50 -17.61
C VAL A 106 -0.74 10.43 -16.41
N ASP A 107 -1.85 11.15 -16.26
CA ASP A 107 -2.10 11.94 -15.05
C ASP A 107 -2.01 11.08 -13.76
N ARG A 108 -1.48 11.68 -12.70
CA ARG A 108 -1.26 10.98 -11.41
C ARG A 108 -2.56 10.48 -10.81
N ALA A 109 -3.64 11.28 -10.81
CA ALA A 109 -4.91 10.87 -10.22
C ALA A 109 -5.51 9.69 -10.99
N LYS A 110 -5.49 9.74 -12.33
CA LYS A 110 -5.88 8.61 -13.18
C LYS A 110 -5.02 7.37 -12.95
N MET A 111 -3.72 7.54 -12.69
CA MET A 111 -2.84 6.41 -12.37
C MET A 111 -3.15 5.82 -11.00
N MET A 112 -3.52 6.63 -10.00
CA MET A 112 -3.93 6.14 -8.67
C MET A 112 -5.18 5.27 -8.76
N GLU A 113 -6.19 5.69 -9.52
CA GLU A 113 -7.40 4.88 -9.79
C GLU A 113 -7.06 3.55 -10.46
N ARG A 114 -6.16 3.58 -11.44
CA ARG A 114 -5.72 2.38 -12.18
C ARG A 114 -4.90 1.39 -11.36
N LEU A 115 -4.25 1.83 -10.30
CA LEU A 115 -3.38 1.00 -9.48
C LEU A 115 -4.13 0.24 -8.39
N TRP A 116 -5.45 0.39 -8.27
CA TRP A 116 -6.29 -0.32 -7.30
C TRP A 116 -7.57 -0.85 -7.95
N GLY A 117 -8.22 -1.85 -7.36
CA GLY A 117 -9.48 -2.39 -7.86
C GLY A 117 -9.32 -3.32 -9.07
N ASP A 118 -10.42 -3.51 -9.80
CA ASP A 118 -10.49 -4.30 -11.04
C ASP A 118 -9.96 -3.51 -12.22
N ASN A 119 -8.66 -3.20 -12.16
CA ASN A 119 -7.91 -2.57 -13.22
C ASN A 119 -6.75 -3.46 -13.62
N TYR A 120 -6.60 -3.69 -14.92
CA TYR A 120 -5.62 -4.60 -15.49
C TYR A 120 -4.88 -3.89 -16.63
N PHE A 121 -3.58 -4.13 -16.73
CA PHE A 121 -2.77 -3.65 -17.84
C PHE A 121 -2.33 -4.84 -18.68
N ASN A 122 -2.76 -4.88 -19.93
CA ASN A 122 -2.36 -5.94 -20.84
C ASN A 122 -0.98 -5.59 -21.46
N PRO A 123 0.09 -6.36 -21.18
CA PRO A 123 1.42 -6.04 -21.70
C PRO A 123 1.56 -6.20 -23.21
N LYS A 124 0.74 -7.08 -23.83
CA LYS A 124 0.75 -7.34 -25.28
C LYS A 124 0.14 -6.18 -26.05
N THR A 125 -1.05 -5.72 -25.62
CA THR A 125 -1.76 -4.62 -26.29
C THR A 125 -1.37 -3.25 -25.77
N LYS A 126 -0.68 -3.18 -24.63
CA LYS A 126 -0.33 -1.95 -23.88
C LYS A 126 -1.56 -1.11 -23.52
N LYS A 127 -2.71 -1.75 -23.34
CA LYS A 127 -3.99 -1.10 -23.00
C LYS A 127 -4.44 -1.45 -21.59
N TRP A 128 -5.15 -0.51 -20.98
CA TRP A 128 -5.87 -0.70 -19.73
C TRP A 128 -7.23 -1.31 -20.00
N THR A 129 -7.66 -2.23 -19.14
CA THR A 129 -8.98 -2.85 -19.18
C THR A 129 -9.49 -3.08 -17.76
N LYS A 130 -10.82 -3.15 -17.61
CA LYS A 130 -11.47 -3.60 -16.37
C LYS A 130 -11.81 -5.09 -16.38
N VAL A 131 -11.58 -5.76 -17.51
CA VAL A 131 -11.80 -7.19 -17.68
C VAL A 131 -10.52 -7.93 -17.31
N GLY A 132 -10.61 -8.87 -16.38
CA GLY A 132 -9.47 -9.64 -15.86
C GLY A 132 -8.94 -10.71 -16.82
N GLU A 133 -9.28 -10.66 -18.10
CA GLU A 133 -8.86 -11.61 -19.12
C GLU A 133 -8.73 -10.93 -20.50
N HIS A 134 -7.94 -11.54 -21.36
CA HIS A 134 -7.81 -11.17 -22.76
C HIS A 134 -7.50 -12.42 -23.60
N ASP A 135 -8.29 -12.69 -24.63
CA ASP A 135 -8.19 -13.87 -25.49
C ASP A 135 -8.17 -15.19 -24.69
N GLY A 136 -9.01 -15.28 -23.65
CA GLY A 136 -9.10 -16.44 -22.76
C GLY A 136 -7.92 -16.63 -21.81
N GLN A 137 -6.94 -15.69 -21.79
CA GLN A 137 -5.83 -15.70 -20.83
C GLN A 137 -6.10 -14.71 -19.69
N PRO A 138 -5.91 -15.12 -18.42
CA PRO A 138 -6.08 -14.23 -17.29
C PRO A 138 -5.06 -13.08 -17.33
N LEU A 139 -5.51 -11.89 -16.99
CA LEU A 139 -4.66 -10.72 -16.80
C LEU A 139 -4.37 -10.52 -15.32
N GLU A 140 -3.12 -10.17 -15.02
CA GLU A 140 -2.73 -9.81 -13.66
C GLU A 140 -3.23 -8.40 -13.33
N ARG A 141 -3.83 -8.26 -12.13
CA ARG A 141 -4.30 -6.98 -11.60
C ARG A 141 -3.16 -5.98 -11.52
N ALA A 142 -3.45 -4.72 -11.80
CA ALA A 142 -2.46 -3.65 -11.84
C ALA A 142 -1.74 -3.46 -10.49
N PHE A 143 -2.46 -3.56 -9.36
CA PHE A 143 -1.82 -3.53 -8.04
C PHE A 143 -0.78 -4.64 -7.91
N ASN A 144 -1.13 -5.87 -8.31
CA ASN A 144 -0.23 -7.01 -8.21
C ASN A 144 0.98 -6.83 -9.13
N GLN A 145 0.76 -6.42 -10.37
CA GLN A 145 1.80 -6.28 -11.39
C GLN A 145 2.76 -5.11 -11.12
N PHE A 146 2.26 -3.96 -10.68
CA PHE A 146 3.05 -2.73 -10.57
C PHE A 146 3.52 -2.44 -9.15
N ILE A 147 2.86 -2.98 -8.13
CA ILE A 147 3.20 -2.70 -6.72
C ILE A 147 3.72 -3.95 -6.03
N LEU A 148 2.95 -5.05 -6.02
CA LEU A 148 3.38 -6.25 -5.31
C LEU A 148 4.52 -6.97 -6.02
N ASP A 149 4.53 -7.08 -7.35
CA ASP A 149 5.54 -7.84 -8.07
C ASP A 149 6.98 -7.37 -7.81
N PRO A 150 7.31 -6.05 -7.83
CA PRO A 150 8.61 -5.58 -7.39
C PRO A 150 8.95 -5.97 -5.94
N ILE A 151 7.98 -5.89 -5.02
CA ILE A 151 8.18 -6.24 -3.61
C ILE A 151 8.46 -7.75 -3.47
N PHE A 152 7.63 -8.59 -4.09
CA PHE A 152 7.81 -10.04 -4.09
C PHE A 152 9.15 -10.45 -4.71
N LYS A 153 9.59 -9.79 -5.79
CA LYS A 153 10.90 -10.03 -6.39
C LYS A 153 12.05 -9.70 -5.43
N ILE A 154 11.97 -8.59 -4.69
CA ILE A 154 12.98 -8.24 -3.66
C ILE A 154 13.02 -9.33 -2.59
N PHE A 155 11.87 -9.67 -2.01
CA PHE A 155 11.77 -10.68 -0.97
C PHE A 155 12.29 -12.04 -1.46
N GLY A 156 11.86 -12.48 -2.64
CA GLY A 156 12.27 -13.75 -3.23
C GLY A 156 13.74 -13.81 -3.61
N ALA A 157 14.33 -12.73 -4.12
CA ALA A 157 15.75 -12.70 -4.47
C ALA A 157 16.65 -12.72 -3.21
N ILE A 158 16.32 -11.90 -2.21
CA ILE A 158 17.13 -11.76 -0.99
C ILE A 158 17.00 -12.99 -0.09
N MET A 159 15.78 -13.49 0.14
CA MET A 159 15.55 -14.62 1.06
C MET A 159 16.04 -15.96 0.50
N ASN A 160 16.13 -16.08 -0.83
CA ASN A 160 16.69 -17.27 -1.49
C ASN A 160 18.16 -17.08 -1.91
N PHE A 161 18.86 -16.08 -1.36
CA PHE A 161 20.29 -15.84 -1.57
C PHE A 161 20.71 -15.78 -3.05
N LYS A 162 19.88 -15.19 -3.91
CA LYS A 162 20.14 -15.07 -5.34
C LYS A 162 21.14 -13.95 -5.64
N LYS A 163 22.40 -14.12 -5.21
CA LYS A 163 23.45 -13.10 -5.23
C LYS A 163 23.70 -12.48 -6.61
N ASP A 164 23.49 -13.23 -7.68
CA ASP A 164 23.67 -12.74 -9.05
C ASP A 164 22.50 -11.86 -9.52
N GLU A 165 21.29 -12.11 -9.02
CA GLU A 165 20.07 -11.36 -9.41
C GLU A 165 19.90 -10.07 -8.59
N ILE A 166 20.32 -10.07 -7.32
CA ILE A 166 20.11 -8.96 -6.37
C ILE A 166 20.66 -7.62 -6.91
N PRO A 167 21.94 -7.50 -7.36
CA PRO A 167 22.48 -6.23 -7.83
C PRO A 167 21.69 -5.65 -9.02
N THR A 168 21.32 -6.53 -9.97
CA THR A 168 20.54 -6.15 -11.15
C THR A 168 19.14 -5.67 -10.77
N LEU A 169 18.50 -6.34 -9.80
CA LEU A 169 17.19 -5.96 -9.30
C LEU A 169 17.23 -4.60 -8.58
N LEU A 170 18.19 -4.41 -7.67
CA LEU A 170 18.34 -3.16 -6.92
C LEU A 170 18.65 -1.98 -7.84
N SER A 171 19.49 -2.18 -8.87
CA SER A 171 19.78 -1.14 -9.86
C SER A 171 18.54 -0.72 -10.66
N LYS A 172 17.67 -1.68 -11.06
CA LYS A 172 16.42 -1.38 -11.78
C LYS A 172 15.41 -0.61 -10.94
N LEU A 173 15.50 -0.74 -9.62
CA LEU A 173 14.66 -0.04 -8.65
C LEU A 173 15.32 1.23 -8.09
N GLU A 174 16.50 1.60 -8.62
CA GLU A 174 17.28 2.76 -8.22
C GLU A 174 17.69 2.75 -6.72
N ILE A 175 17.85 1.55 -6.15
CA ILE A 175 18.24 1.36 -4.75
C ILE A 175 19.77 1.27 -4.66
N LYS A 176 20.38 2.20 -3.91
CA LYS A 176 21.83 2.25 -3.70
C LYS A 176 22.19 1.72 -2.30
N LEU A 177 23.10 0.74 -2.26
CA LEU A 177 23.68 0.22 -1.03
C LEU A 177 25.12 0.73 -0.86
N SER A 178 25.51 1.00 0.40
CA SER A 178 26.91 1.25 0.79
C SER A 178 27.74 -0.03 0.66
N ALA A 179 29.06 0.06 0.85
CA ALA A 179 29.93 -1.12 0.82
C ALA A 179 29.54 -2.12 1.93
N GLU A 180 29.40 -1.63 3.16
CA GLU A 180 29.02 -2.45 4.33
C GLU A 180 27.62 -3.08 4.16
N GLU A 181 26.67 -2.37 3.56
CA GLU A 181 25.32 -2.89 3.35
C GLU A 181 25.27 -4.02 2.30
N LYS A 182 26.24 -4.09 1.39
CA LYS A 182 26.32 -5.17 0.39
C LYS A 182 26.79 -6.49 0.97
N ASP A 183 27.50 -6.45 2.09
CA ASP A 183 27.99 -7.64 2.79
C ASP A 183 26.90 -8.28 3.68
N LEU A 184 25.76 -7.59 3.86
CA LEU A 184 24.62 -8.13 4.59
C LEU A 184 23.87 -9.17 3.75
N GLU A 185 23.22 -10.12 4.43
CA GLU A 185 22.42 -11.16 3.79
C GLU A 185 21.10 -11.41 4.54
N GLY A 186 20.20 -12.16 3.89
CA GLY A 186 18.91 -12.58 4.45
C GLY A 186 18.09 -11.41 5.01
N LYS A 187 17.57 -11.58 6.23
CA LYS A 187 16.69 -10.59 6.88
C LYS A 187 17.38 -9.24 7.13
N ALA A 188 18.70 -9.22 7.38
CA ALA A 188 19.44 -7.98 7.62
C ALA A 188 19.49 -7.12 6.35
N LEU A 189 19.85 -7.73 5.21
CA LEU A 189 19.84 -7.07 3.91
C LEU A 189 18.44 -6.64 3.51
N LEU A 190 17.44 -7.52 3.66
CA LEU A 190 16.05 -7.23 3.31
C LEU A 190 15.53 -5.99 4.04
N LYS A 191 15.82 -5.85 5.34
CA LYS A 191 15.42 -4.71 6.15
C LYS A 191 16.01 -3.39 5.61
N ILE A 192 17.30 -3.37 5.27
CA ILE A 192 17.97 -2.19 4.71
C ILE A 192 17.41 -1.85 3.33
N VAL A 193 17.31 -2.83 2.44
CA VAL A 193 16.79 -2.64 1.08
C VAL A 193 15.38 -2.09 1.10
N MET A 194 14.48 -2.66 1.91
CA MET A 194 13.08 -2.20 1.98
C MET A 194 12.96 -0.79 2.57
N ARG A 195 13.77 -0.44 3.57
CA ARG A 195 13.81 0.94 4.12
C ARG A 195 14.24 1.97 3.09
N LYS A 196 15.21 1.64 2.23
CA LYS A 196 15.64 2.54 1.15
C LYS A 196 14.65 2.58 0.00
N PHE A 197 13.97 1.47 -0.27
CA PHE A 197 13.01 1.39 -1.36
C PHE A 197 11.70 2.12 -1.05
N LEU A 198 11.16 1.91 0.15
CA LEU A 198 9.85 2.39 0.59
C LEU A 198 9.90 2.82 2.08
N PRO A 199 10.52 3.97 2.41
CA PRO A 199 10.60 4.42 3.80
C PRO A 199 9.21 4.57 4.43
N ALA A 200 8.95 3.89 5.55
CA ALA A 200 7.63 3.94 6.20
C ALA A 200 7.24 5.36 6.62
N ALA A 201 8.21 6.15 7.12
CA ALA A 201 7.98 7.51 7.57
C ALA A 201 7.44 8.40 6.44
N ASP A 202 7.99 8.27 5.23
CA ASP A 202 7.57 9.07 4.07
C ASP A 202 6.11 8.76 3.69
N ALA A 203 5.73 7.48 3.70
CA ALA A 203 4.36 7.08 3.39
C ALA A 203 3.37 7.60 4.45
N LEU A 204 3.72 7.50 5.73
CA LEU A 204 2.87 7.96 6.83
C LEU A 204 2.75 9.50 6.86
N LEU A 205 3.86 10.22 6.73
CA LEU A 205 3.87 11.68 6.71
C LEU A 205 3.10 12.22 5.51
N GLU A 206 3.23 11.60 4.33
CA GLU A 206 2.45 11.96 3.16
C GLU A 206 0.95 11.88 3.45
N MET A 207 0.50 10.79 4.06
CA MET A 207 -0.91 10.61 4.42
C MET A 207 -1.39 11.66 5.41
N MET A 208 -0.60 11.91 6.46
CA MET A 208 -0.93 12.87 7.50
C MET A 208 -1.05 14.29 6.93
N ILE A 209 -0.10 14.71 6.11
CA ILE A 209 -0.06 16.07 5.54
C ILE A 209 -1.22 16.29 4.55
N ILE A 210 -1.54 15.29 3.72
CA ILE A 210 -2.52 15.47 2.64
C ILE A 210 -3.95 15.27 3.15
N HIS A 211 -4.18 14.33 4.06
CA HIS A 211 -5.53 13.86 4.36
C HIS A 211 -6.04 14.27 5.74
N LEU A 212 -5.16 14.53 6.72
CA LEU A 212 -5.60 14.95 8.04
C LEU A 212 -5.87 16.46 8.07
N PRO A 213 -6.99 16.88 8.67
CA PRO A 213 -7.33 18.29 8.76
C PRO A 213 -6.38 19.02 9.74
N SER A 214 -6.04 20.25 9.40
CA SER A 214 -5.37 21.15 10.35
C SER A 214 -6.29 21.46 11.55
N PRO A 215 -5.75 21.91 12.70
CA PRO A 215 -6.58 22.37 13.82
C PRO A 215 -7.61 23.44 13.41
N ILE A 216 -7.22 24.37 12.54
CA ILE A 216 -8.09 25.44 12.01
C ILE A 216 -9.28 24.85 11.22
N THR A 217 -9.04 23.80 10.44
CA THR A 217 -10.08 23.11 9.69
C THR A 217 -10.97 22.28 10.61
N ALA A 218 -10.36 21.53 11.53
CA ALA A 218 -11.06 20.59 12.41
C ALA A 218 -11.96 21.28 13.42
N GLN A 219 -11.51 22.38 14.03
CA GLN A 219 -12.28 23.09 15.05
C GLN A 219 -13.61 23.65 14.54
N LYS A 220 -13.71 23.98 13.24
CA LYS A 220 -14.94 24.48 12.62
C LYS A 220 -16.13 23.53 12.75
N TYR A 221 -15.87 22.23 12.84
CA TYR A 221 -16.90 21.21 12.97
C TYR A 221 -16.78 20.39 14.25
N ARG A 222 -15.78 20.64 15.11
CA ARG A 222 -15.60 19.94 16.39
C ARG A 222 -15.98 20.78 17.61
N ALA A 223 -16.08 22.10 17.47
CA ALA A 223 -16.39 23.01 18.57
C ALA A 223 -17.89 23.34 18.70
N GLU A 224 -18.74 22.73 17.88
CA GLU A 224 -20.21 22.80 18.01
C GLU A 224 -20.70 22.01 19.23
#